data_AF-A0A5C7TJU7-F1
#
_entry.id   AF-A0A5C7TJU7-F1
#
_cell.length_a   1.000
_cell.length_b   1.000
_cell.length_c   1.000
_cell.angle_alpha   90.00
_cell.angle_beta   90.00
_cell.angle_gamma   90.00
#
_symmetry.space_group_name_H-M   'P 1'
#
loop_
_entity.id
_entity.type
_entity.pdbx_description
1 polymer ?
#
loop_
_entity_poly.entity_id
_entity_poly.type
_entity_poly.pdbx_seq_one_letter_code
_entity_poly.pdbx_strand_id
1 'polypeptide(L)'
;MNQSASINIQSGQLNLRQTPDSQSVIVARLSKNRPVQVLAEAGDWYRVRAGNQEGYAAKAFIALSSPLPPVSPAPLASAAAQTSGTDDFQVAAGQLTFDAEGMEQRGRYFSRHPHVPTDSSGVTLGRGYDMRDKTPAMIHTDLLACGLSTAAAAQFAKAAGLSGAAGKAFIVQNNLSNFEISPGQQKLLFALTYQQMVSDVLRICQKPDLVKRYGTTDWAALPAKVQDLVVDLRYRGDYTPSSRERLQPLRVANNSTAIRQLMADETYWCGPEKVPQDRFRRRRDYLA
;
A
#
# COMPACT_ATOMS: atom_id res chain seq x y z
N MET A 1 -5.39 -3.14 -26.53
CA MET A 1 -4.50 -3.69 -25.49
C MET A 1 -4.40 -2.63 -24.40
N ASN A 2 -4.85 -2.91 -23.18
CA ASN A 2 -4.66 -2.02 -22.04
C ASN A 2 -3.57 -2.64 -21.18
N GLN A 3 -2.32 -2.22 -21.39
CA GLN A 3 -1.17 -2.76 -20.65
C GLN A 3 -0.67 -1.72 -19.65
N SER A 4 -0.45 -2.15 -18.41
CA SER A 4 0.22 -1.32 -17.41
C SER A 4 1.69 -1.19 -17.78
N ALA A 5 2.21 0.02 -17.69
CA ALA A 5 3.60 0.32 -17.97
C ALA A 5 4.10 1.41 -17.01
N SER A 6 5.40 1.63 -17.00
CA SER A 6 6.03 2.68 -16.19
C SER A 6 7.03 3.48 -17.02
N ILE A 7 7.19 4.75 -16.66
CA ILE A 7 8.15 5.64 -17.34
C ILE A 7 9.57 5.29 -16.93
N ASN A 8 10.40 4.85 -17.86
CA ASN A 8 11.81 4.53 -17.65
C ASN A 8 12.70 5.55 -18.37
N ILE A 9 13.17 6.55 -17.63
CA ILE A 9 14.10 7.60 -18.10
C ILE A 9 15.31 7.69 -17.17
N GLN A 10 16.51 7.92 -17.72
CA GLN A 10 17.74 8.00 -16.91
C GLN A 10 17.79 9.29 -16.07
N SER A 11 17.38 10.42 -16.65
CA SER A 11 17.25 11.72 -15.99
C SER A 11 16.24 12.61 -16.72
N GLY A 12 15.59 13.56 -16.03
CA GLY A 12 14.63 14.50 -16.63
C GLY A 12 13.16 14.07 -16.48
N GLN A 13 12.30 14.53 -17.40
CA GLN A 13 10.87 14.18 -17.48
C GLN A 13 10.54 13.71 -18.90
N LEU A 14 9.66 12.72 -19.05
CA LEU A 14 9.19 12.28 -20.35
C LEU A 14 8.03 13.18 -20.82
N ASN A 15 8.15 13.73 -22.03
CA ASN A 15 7.09 14.53 -22.61
C ASN A 15 5.95 13.64 -23.14
N LEU A 16 4.74 13.88 -22.65
CA LEU A 16 3.50 13.36 -23.19
C LEU A 16 2.97 14.35 -24.23
N ARG A 17 2.84 13.94 -25.48
CA ARG A 17 2.53 14.82 -26.62
C ARG A 17 1.13 14.59 -27.17
N GLN A 18 0.58 15.58 -27.86
CA GLN A 18 -0.79 15.49 -28.39
C GLN A 18 -0.92 14.52 -29.57
N THR A 19 0.12 14.41 -30.40
CA THR A 19 0.25 13.48 -31.52
C THR A 19 1.59 12.74 -31.46
N PRO A 20 1.77 11.59 -32.15
CA PRO A 20 3.02 10.82 -32.15
C PRO A 20 4.12 11.47 -32.99
N ASP A 21 4.42 12.74 -32.70
CA ASP A 21 5.43 13.55 -33.36
C ASP A 21 6.27 14.28 -32.30
N SER A 22 7.60 14.22 -32.45
CA SER A 22 8.58 14.90 -31.61
C SER A 22 8.44 16.44 -31.59
N GLN A 23 7.80 17.03 -32.60
CA GLN A 23 7.53 18.48 -32.69
C GLN A 23 6.14 18.87 -32.18
N SER A 24 5.28 17.88 -31.85
CA SER A 24 3.92 18.13 -31.38
C SER A 24 3.91 18.79 -30.00
N VAL A 25 2.83 19.55 -29.75
CA VAL A 25 2.52 20.17 -28.46
C VAL A 25 2.63 19.15 -27.31
N ILE A 26 3.30 19.57 -26.24
CA ILE A 26 3.47 18.79 -25.01
C ILE A 26 2.22 19.00 -24.15
N VAL A 27 1.45 17.94 -23.94
CA VAL A 27 0.24 17.90 -23.12
C VAL A 27 0.58 17.76 -21.63
N ALA A 28 1.66 17.03 -21.32
CA ALA A 28 2.14 16.88 -19.95
C ALA A 28 3.61 16.47 -19.91
N ARG A 29 4.25 16.57 -18.74
CA ARG A 29 5.56 16.01 -18.47
C ARG A 29 5.46 14.98 -17.35
N LEU A 30 5.93 13.77 -17.62
CA LEU A 30 5.80 12.60 -16.75
C LEU A 30 7.14 12.31 -16.08
N SER A 31 7.13 12.19 -14.76
CA SER A 31 8.31 11.82 -13.98
C SER A 31 8.67 10.33 -14.14
N LYS A 32 9.95 10.01 -13.89
CA LYS A 32 10.45 8.63 -13.83
C LYS A 32 9.60 7.77 -12.88
N ASN A 33 9.37 6.52 -13.25
CA ASN A 33 8.58 5.50 -12.54
C ASN A 33 7.10 5.86 -12.36
N ARG A 34 6.59 6.93 -12.99
CA ARG A 34 5.16 7.19 -12.99
C ARG A 34 4.44 6.04 -13.70
N PRO A 35 3.41 5.43 -13.08
CA PRO A 35 2.62 4.40 -13.75
C PRO A 35 1.76 5.03 -14.84
N VAL A 36 1.71 4.37 -16.00
CA VAL A 36 0.92 4.78 -17.16
C VAL A 36 0.23 3.57 -17.77
N GLN A 37 -0.92 3.78 -18.38
CA GLN A 37 -1.61 2.73 -19.15
C GLN A 37 -1.33 2.93 -20.63
N VAL A 38 -0.79 1.92 -21.31
CA VAL A 38 -0.67 1.91 -22.77
C VAL A 38 -2.02 1.52 -23.35
N LEU A 39 -2.61 2.44 -24.14
CA LEU A 39 -3.92 2.29 -24.76
C LEU A 39 -3.81 1.78 -26.21
N ALA A 40 -2.78 2.24 -26.92
CA ALA A 40 -2.53 1.86 -28.31
C ALA A 40 -1.05 2.04 -28.68
N GLU A 41 -0.63 1.34 -29.72
CA GLU A 41 0.69 1.49 -30.32
C GLU A 41 0.57 2.22 -31.66
N ALA A 42 1.48 3.17 -31.92
CA ALA A 42 1.55 3.90 -33.18
C ALA A 42 3.03 4.11 -33.56
N GLY A 43 3.57 3.20 -34.37
CA GLY A 43 5.00 3.23 -34.76
C GLY A 43 5.92 3.16 -33.54
N ASP A 44 6.80 4.16 -33.39
CA ASP A 44 7.73 4.32 -32.27
C ASP A 44 7.12 5.00 -31.03
N TRP A 45 5.79 5.16 -31.00
CA TRP A 45 5.05 5.80 -29.92
C TRP A 45 4.02 4.87 -29.29
N TYR A 46 3.81 5.06 -27.98
CA TYR A 46 2.64 4.56 -27.26
C TYR A 46 1.67 5.70 -27.02
N ARG A 47 0.39 5.48 -27.32
CA ARG A 47 -0.68 6.29 -26.74
C ARG A 47 -0.86 5.83 -25.31
N VAL A 48 -0.55 6.70 -24.36
CA VAL A 48 -0.60 6.40 -22.92
C VAL A 48 -1.53 7.32 -22.17
N ARG A 49 -2.11 6.78 -21.10
CA ARG A 49 -2.90 7.52 -20.12
C ARG A 49 -2.18 7.56 -18.78
N ALA A 50 -1.98 8.76 -18.26
CA ALA A 50 -1.24 9.02 -17.02
C ALA A 50 -2.10 9.82 -16.02
N GLY A 51 -3.12 9.17 -15.45
CA GLY A 51 -4.20 9.84 -14.70
C GLY A 51 -5.27 10.37 -15.66
N ASN A 52 -5.61 11.66 -15.58
CA ASN A 52 -6.59 12.30 -16.46
C ASN A 52 -6.00 12.82 -17.78
N GLN A 53 -4.68 12.73 -17.94
CA GLN A 53 -3.98 13.20 -19.13
C GLN A 53 -3.66 12.03 -20.05
N GLU A 54 -3.92 12.23 -21.33
CA GLU A 54 -3.69 11.25 -22.37
C GLU A 54 -2.90 11.87 -23.52
N GLY A 55 -2.00 11.10 -24.10
CA GLY A 55 -1.19 11.55 -25.22
C GLY A 55 -0.22 10.47 -25.67
N TYR A 56 0.72 10.86 -26.51
CA TYR A 56 1.72 9.99 -27.10
C TYR A 56 3.06 10.17 -26.41
N ALA A 57 3.69 9.05 -26.05
CA ALA A 57 5.01 9.00 -25.44
C ALA A 57 5.88 7.99 -26.18
N ALA A 58 7.16 8.30 -26.36
CA ALA A 58 8.06 7.46 -27.15
C ALA A 58 8.30 6.10 -26.47
N LYS A 59 8.20 5.01 -27.25
CA LYS A 59 8.29 3.63 -26.76
C LYS A 59 9.59 3.35 -26.00
N ALA A 60 10.69 3.94 -26.45
CA ALA A 60 12.03 3.77 -25.85
C ALA A 60 12.11 4.13 -24.35
N PHE A 61 11.15 4.91 -23.83
CA PHE A 61 11.13 5.36 -22.45
C PHE A 61 9.97 4.78 -21.63
N ILE A 62 9.30 3.76 -22.16
CA ILE A 62 8.18 3.09 -21.51
C ILE A 62 8.58 1.64 -21.27
N ALA A 63 8.71 1.28 -19.99
CA ALA A 63 8.89 -0.10 -19.57
C ALA A 63 7.51 -0.74 -19.39
N LEU A 64 7.13 -1.58 -20.35
CA LEU A 64 5.95 -2.43 -20.21
C LEU A 64 6.13 -3.35 -19.00
N SER A 65 5.12 -3.40 -18.14
CA SER A 65 5.08 -4.41 -17.09
C SER A 65 4.77 -5.74 -17.76
N SER A 66 5.74 -6.67 -17.81
CA SER A 66 5.44 -8.04 -18.26
C SER A 66 4.27 -8.57 -17.44
N PRO A 67 3.26 -9.20 -18.07
CA PRO A 67 2.24 -9.89 -17.32
C PRO A 67 2.94 -10.92 -16.45
N LEU A 68 2.70 -10.85 -15.13
CA LEU A 68 3.12 -11.91 -14.23
C LEU A 68 2.56 -13.23 -14.79
N PRO A 69 3.31 -14.34 -14.72
CA PRO A 69 2.77 -15.63 -15.11
C PRO A 69 1.46 -15.87 -14.35
N PRO A 70 0.44 -16.47 -14.99
CA PRO A 70 -0.86 -16.65 -14.38
C PRO A 70 -0.67 -17.45 -13.09
N VAL A 71 -0.85 -16.80 -11.95
CA VAL A 71 -1.11 -17.49 -10.70
C VAL A 71 -2.37 -18.30 -10.93
N SER A 72 -2.21 -19.62 -10.91
CA SER A 72 -3.28 -20.59 -11.08
C SER A 72 -4.48 -20.16 -10.21
N PRO A 73 -5.69 -19.99 -10.77
CA PRO A 73 -6.84 -19.57 -10.00
C PRO A 73 -7.24 -20.69 -9.04
N ALA A 74 -6.78 -20.60 -7.79
CA ALA A 74 -7.49 -21.22 -6.67
C ALA A 74 -8.90 -20.60 -6.63
N PRO A 75 -9.96 -21.39 -6.43
CA PRO A 75 -11.29 -21.05 -6.93
C PRO A 75 -11.86 -19.78 -6.28
N LEU A 76 -11.92 -18.71 -7.09
CA LEU A 76 -12.76 -17.53 -6.93
C LEU A 76 -14.23 -17.91 -7.20
N ALA A 77 -14.79 -18.78 -6.37
CA ALA A 77 -16.20 -19.15 -6.40
C ALA A 77 -16.67 -19.71 -5.05
N SER A 78 -16.29 -19.09 -3.93
CA SER A 78 -16.95 -19.35 -2.63
C SER A 78 -16.70 -18.22 -1.63
N ALA A 79 -16.85 -16.95 -2.05
CA ALA A 79 -16.78 -15.81 -1.14
C ALA A 79 -18.00 -14.87 -1.25
N ALA A 80 -19.09 -15.33 -1.87
CA ALA A 80 -20.35 -14.59 -1.96
C ALA A 80 -21.46 -15.16 -1.05
N ALA A 81 -21.15 -16.16 -0.21
CA ALA A 81 -22.09 -16.66 0.78
C ALA A 81 -21.34 -17.13 2.04
N GLN A 82 -21.04 -16.18 2.93
CA GLN A 82 -20.83 -16.51 4.35
C GLN A 82 -21.73 -15.59 5.18
N THR A 83 -23.02 -15.92 5.15
CA THR A 83 -23.89 -15.69 6.29
C THR A 83 -23.57 -16.76 7.33
N SER A 84 -23.33 -16.34 8.59
CA SER A 84 -23.22 -17.17 9.79
C SER A 84 -22.09 -18.22 9.87
N GLY A 85 -20.83 -17.79 9.76
CA GLY A 85 -19.65 -18.52 10.25
C GLY A 85 -18.67 -17.54 10.86
N THR A 86 -18.08 -17.86 12.01
CA THR A 86 -17.04 -17.03 12.64
C THR A 86 -15.87 -16.85 11.68
N ASP A 87 -15.62 -15.63 11.21
CA ASP A 87 -14.45 -15.28 10.40
C ASP A 87 -13.17 -15.55 11.23
N ASP A 88 -12.17 -16.17 10.60
CA ASP A 88 -10.91 -16.60 11.25
C ASP A 88 -9.88 -15.47 11.45
N PHE A 89 -10.20 -14.27 10.95
CA PHE A 89 -9.37 -13.07 10.90
C PHE A 89 -7.95 -13.30 10.38
N GLN A 90 -7.77 -14.31 9.52
CA GLN A 90 -6.50 -14.56 8.84
C GLN A 90 -6.41 -13.77 7.53
N VAL A 91 -5.23 -13.21 7.25
CA VAL A 91 -4.88 -12.53 6.01
C VAL A 91 -3.72 -13.24 5.31
N ALA A 92 -3.65 -13.12 3.99
CA ALA A 92 -2.61 -13.78 3.19
C ALA A 92 -1.18 -13.27 3.48
N ALA A 93 -1.07 -12.00 3.92
CA ALA A 93 0.19 -11.38 4.34
C ALA A 93 -0.12 -10.23 5.31
N GLY A 94 0.83 -9.91 6.18
CA GLY A 94 0.72 -8.82 7.14
C GLY A 94 -0.06 -9.16 8.39
N GLN A 95 -0.15 -10.42 8.80
CA GLN A 95 -0.98 -10.84 9.94
C GLN A 95 -0.60 -10.08 11.22
N LEU A 96 0.70 -9.88 11.44
CA LEU A 96 1.22 -9.11 12.57
C LEU A 96 0.64 -7.69 12.64
N THR A 97 0.67 -6.97 11.51
CA THR A 97 0.13 -5.61 11.44
C THR A 97 -1.39 -5.65 11.50
N PHE A 98 -2.02 -6.56 10.78
CA PHE A 98 -3.48 -6.71 10.78
C PHE A 98 -3.99 -6.83 12.22
N ASP A 99 -3.48 -7.78 13.00
CA ASP A 99 -3.90 -8.04 14.39
C ASP A 99 -3.63 -6.90 15.36
N ALA A 100 -2.70 -6.01 15.02
CA ALA A 100 -2.26 -4.95 15.89
C ALA A 100 -2.90 -3.58 15.56
N GLU A 101 -3.50 -3.44 14.38
CA GLU A 101 -4.14 -2.20 13.91
C GLU A 101 -5.68 -2.15 14.10
N GLY A 102 -6.28 -3.16 14.74
CA GLY A 102 -7.71 -3.14 15.02
C GLY A 102 -8.21 -4.29 15.89
N MET A 103 -9.42 -4.13 16.41
CA MET A 103 -10.14 -5.16 17.17
C MET A 103 -11.56 -5.34 16.60
N GLU A 104 -12.12 -6.53 16.78
CA GLU A 104 -13.49 -6.83 16.34
C GLU A 104 -14.53 -6.65 17.45
N GLN A 105 -14.05 -6.51 18.69
CA GLN A 105 -14.90 -6.05 19.78
C GLN A 105 -15.31 -4.59 19.51
N ARG A 106 -16.62 -4.33 19.51
CA ARG A 106 -17.15 -2.96 19.36
C ARG A 106 -16.57 -2.07 20.47
N GLY A 107 -16.08 -0.91 20.07
CA GLY A 107 -15.42 0.02 20.98
C GLY A 107 -14.43 0.91 20.24
N ARG A 108 -13.51 1.53 20.99
CA ARG A 108 -12.56 2.52 20.48
C ARG A 108 -11.68 2.05 19.31
N TYR A 109 -11.38 0.75 19.25
CA TYR A 109 -10.49 0.15 18.25
C TYR A 109 -11.22 -0.67 17.18
N PHE A 110 -12.55 -0.55 17.13
CA PHE A 110 -13.35 -1.20 16.09
C PHE A 110 -13.20 -0.43 14.77
N SER A 111 -12.58 -1.07 13.78
CA SER A 111 -12.09 -0.41 12.56
C SER A 111 -12.99 -0.57 11.33
N ARG A 112 -14.04 -1.40 11.40
CA ARG A 112 -14.98 -1.60 10.27
C ARG A 112 -15.95 -0.43 10.04
N HIS A 113 -15.93 0.61 10.88
CA HIS A 113 -16.61 1.87 10.62
C HIS A 113 -15.64 2.93 10.10
N PRO A 114 -16.09 3.86 9.25
CA PRO A 114 -15.28 5.00 8.85
C PRO A 114 -15.01 5.90 10.06
N HIS A 115 -13.76 6.33 10.21
CA HIS A 115 -13.32 7.16 11.31
C HIS A 115 -12.12 8.03 10.89
N VAL A 116 -11.69 8.93 11.78
CA VAL A 116 -10.51 9.77 11.59
C VAL A 116 -9.59 9.61 12.80
N PRO A 117 -8.53 8.78 12.72
CA PRO A 117 -7.70 8.41 13.88
C PRO A 117 -7.01 9.59 14.59
N THR A 118 -6.50 10.55 13.81
CA THR A 118 -5.79 11.75 14.31
C THR A 118 -6.19 12.98 13.50
N ASP A 119 -5.86 14.18 13.98
CA ASP A 119 -6.17 15.41 13.23
C ASP A 119 -5.35 15.55 11.94
N SER A 120 -4.26 14.80 11.82
CA SER A 120 -3.50 14.69 10.57
C SER A 120 -4.06 13.63 9.62
N SER A 121 -4.82 12.65 10.11
CA SER A 121 -5.34 11.52 9.31
C SER A 121 -6.53 11.93 8.45
N GLY A 122 -6.73 11.20 7.36
CA GLY A 122 -7.93 11.29 6.53
C GLY A 122 -9.11 10.51 7.09
N VAL A 123 -10.15 10.40 6.26
CA VAL A 123 -11.18 9.38 6.48
C VAL A 123 -10.55 8.02 6.25
N THR A 124 -10.57 7.18 7.28
CA THR A 124 -9.98 5.85 7.30
C THR A 124 -11.08 4.80 7.42
N LEU A 125 -10.97 3.73 6.64
CA LEU A 125 -11.90 2.60 6.64
C LEU A 125 -11.16 1.28 6.83
N GLY A 126 -11.61 0.42 7.73
CA GLY A 126 -10.88 -0.79 8.08
C GLY A 126 -9.53 -0.49 8.74
N ARG A 127 -8.62 -1.45 8.66
CA ARG A 127 -7.29 -1.37 9.30
C ARG A 127 -6.31 -0.62 8.40
N GLY A 128 -6.39 0.71 8.43
CA GLY A 128 -5.35 1.59 7.86
C GLY A 128 -5.56 2.12 6.45
N TYR A 129 -6.70 1.83 5.80
CA TYR A 129 -6.97 2.40 4.48
C TYR A 129 -7.39 3.88 4.62
N ASP A 130 -6.39 4.77 4.62
CA ASP A 130 -6.54 6.22 4.73
C ASP A 130 -6.69 6.89 3.35
N MET A 131 -7.69 7.76 3.24
CA MET A 131 -8.12 8.42 1.99
C MET A 131 -7.49 9.81 1.76
N ARG A 132 -6.74 10.37 2.71
CA ARG A 132 -6.19 11.74 2.63
C ARG A 132 -5.33 11.95 1.39
N ASP A 133 -4.34 11.08 1.20
CA ASP A 133 -3.33 11.22 0.15
C ASP A 133 -3.71 10.48 -1.14
N LYS A 134 -4.96 10.03 -1.25
CA LYS A 134 -5.49 9.29 -2.42
C LYS A 134 -6.34 10.21 -3.28
N THR A 135 -6.33 9.96 -4.58
CA THR A 135 -7.25 10.64 -5.51
C THR A 135 -8.66 10.05 -5.39
N PRO A 136 -9.72 10.81 -5.73
CA PRO A 136 -11.09 10.26 -5.77
C PRO A 136 -11.20 9.00 -6.62
N ALA A 137 -10.54 8.98 -7.78
CA ALA A 137 -10.55 7.84 -8.70
C ALA A 137 -9.92 6.58 -8.06
N MET A 138 -8.79 6.72 -7.36
CA MET A 138 -8.17 5.61 -6.64
C MET A 138 -9.10 5.07 -5.55
N ILE A 139 -9.67 5.96 -4.72
CA ILE A 139 -10.59 5.54 -3.66
C ILE A 139 -11.76 4.77 -4.25
N HIS A 140 -12.37 5.29 -5.31
CA HIS A 140 -13.49 4.63 -5.96
C HIS A 140 -13.12 3.23 -6.47
N THR A 141 -12.00 3.10 -7.20
CA THR A 141 -11.54 1.83 -7.75
C THR A 141 -11.21 0.80 -6.67
N ASP A 142 -10.47 1.21 -5.64
CA ASP A 142 -10.04 0.34 -4.54
C ASP A 142 -11.25 -0.19 -3.76
N LEU A 143 -12.20 0.68 -3.41
CA LEU A 143 -13.40 0.28 -2.67
C LEU A 143 -14.30 -0.68 -3.47
N LEU A 144 -14.45 -0.46 -4.79
CA LEU A 144 -15.15 -1.39 -5.66
C LEU A 144 -14.45 -2.75 -5.73
N ALA A 145 -13.12 -2.77 -5.85
CA ALA A 145 -12.33 -4.01 -5.88
C ALA A 145 -12.44 -4.79 -4.56
N CYS A 146 -12.64 -4.09 -3.43
CA CYS A 146 -12.89 -4.71 -2.14
C CYS A 146 -14.35 -5.19 -1.96
N GLY A 147 -15.24 -4.95 -2.93
CA GLY A 147 -16.62 -5.41 -2.91
C GLY A 147 -17.61 -4.45 -2.24
N LEU A 148 -17.28 -3.16 -2.11
CA LEU A 148 -18.28 -2.14 -1.76
C LEU A 148 -19.16 -1.81 -2.97
N SER A 149 -20.38 -1.34 -2.73
CA SER A 149 -21.28 -0.92 -3.80
C SER A 149 -20.75 0.34 -4.52
N THR A 150 -21.13 0.50 -5.80
CA THR A 150 -20.79 1.70 -6.58
C THR A 150 -21.23 2.99 -5.90
N ALA A 151 -22.41 2.98 -5.25
CA ALA A 151 -22.89 4.14 -4.51
C ALA A 151 -21.99 4.46 -3.31
N ALA A 152 -21.62 3.46 -2.51
CA ALA A 152 -20.72 3.66 -1.37
C ALA A 152 -19.33 4.12 -1.83
N ALA A 153 -18.75 3.47 -2.85
CA ALA A 153 -17.46 3.83 -3.40
C ALA A 153 -17.44 5.28 -3.94
N ALA A 154 -18.48 5.69 -4.66
CA ALA A 154 -18.63 7.06 -5.16
C ALA A 154 -18.80 8.09 -4.04
N GLN A 155 -19.47 7.71 -2.95
CA GLN A 155 -19.61 8.56 -1.78
C GLN A 155 -18.26 8.74 -1.08
N PHE A 156 -17.56 7.66 -0.74
CA PHE A 156 -16.24 7.72 -0.09
C PHE A 156 -15.16 8.39 -0.96
N ALA A 157 -15.25 8.31 -2.28
CA ALA A 157 -14.32 9.02 -3.17
C ALA A 157 -14.30 10.53 -2.95
N LYS A 158 -15.40 11.12 -2.45
CA LYS A 158 -15.49 12.53 -2.09
C LYS A 158 -14.70 12.89 -0.82
N ALA A 159 -14.22 11.91 -0.07
CA ALA A 159 -13.39 12.11 1.11
C ALA A 159 -11.91 12.38 0.77
N ALA A 160 -11.52 12.27 -0.51
CA ALA A 160 -10.15 12.52 -0.97
C ALA A 160 -9.63 13.88 -0.48
N GLY A 161 -8.42 13.90 0.10
CA GLY A 161 -7.80 15.13 0.59
C GLY A 161 -8.37 15.68 1.89
N LEU A 162 -9.48 15.15 2.42
CA LEU A 162 -10.02 15.58 3.71
C LEU A 162 -9.20 14.99 4.85
N SER A 163 -9.01 15.76 5.92
CA SER A 163 -8.34 15.31 7.15
C SER A 163 -8.94 15.93 8.40
N GLY A 164 -8.63 15.35 9.57
CA GLY A 164 -8.99 15.89 10.88
C GLY A 164 -10.46 16.27 11.00
N ALA A 165 -10.74 17.52 11.39
CA ALA A 165 -12.11 18.01 11.56
C ALA A 165 -12.96 17.93 10.28
N ALA A 166 -12.37 18.20 9.10
CA ALA A 166 -13.08 18.11 7.83
C ALA A 166 -13.47 16.66 7.49
N GLY A 167 -12.57 15.70 7.74
CA GLY A 167 -12.88 14.28 7.59
C GLY A 167 -13.97 13.80 8.56
N LYS A 168 -13.93 14.25 9.82
CA LYS A 168 -14.96 13.95 10.83
C LYS A 168 -16.32 14.50 10.40
N ALA A 169 -16.37 15.76 9.95
CA ALA A 169 -17.58 16.40 9.44
C ALA A 169 -18.14 15.68 8.22
N PHE A 170 -17.27 15.25 7.29
CA PHE A 170 -17.67 14.48 6.11
C PHE A 170 -18.43 13.20 6.46
N ILE A 171 -17.96 12.43 7.45
CA ILE A 171 -18.62 11.19 7.88
C ILE A 171 -20.05 11.47 8.36
N VAL A 172 -20.22 12.51 9.19
CA VAL A 172 -21.54 12.89 9.74
C VAL A 172 -22.46 13.43 8.64
N GLN A 173 -21.99 14.38 7.84
CA GLN A 173 -22.78 15.04 6.80
C GLN A 173 -23.25 14.09 5.70
N ASN A 174 -22.50 13.01 5.46
CA ASN A 174 -22.85 12.00 4.48
C ASN A 174 -23.53 10.77 5.10
N ASN A 175 -23.97 10.83 6.37
CA ASN A 175 -24.65 9.73 7.07
C ASN A 175 -23.86 8.41 7.09
N LEU A 176 -22.53 8.49 7.19
CA LEU A 176 -21.62 7.34 7.16
C LEU A 176 -21.30 6.77 8.54
N SER A 177 -21.76 7.39 9.63
CA SER A 177 -21.41 6.98 11.00
C SER A 177 -21.77 5.53 11.34
N ASN A 178 -22.84 5.00 10.72
CA ASN A 178 -23.30 3.61 10.91
C ASN A 178 -22.90 2.70 9.74
N PHE A 179 -22.08 3.19 8.80
CA PHE A 179 -21.59 2.39 7.70
C PHE A 179 -20.58 1.36 8.24
N GLU A 180 -20.83 0.08 8.02
CA GLU A 180 -19.98 -1.00 8.49
C GLU A 180 -19.60 -1.89 7.29
N ILE A 181 -18.30 -2.12 7.08
CA ILE A 181 -17.83 -3.11 6.10
C ILE A 181 -17.84 -4.52 6.70
N SER A 182 -17.91 -5.54 5.85
CA SER A 182 -17.76 -6.93 6.28
C SER A 182 -16.31 -7.26 6.69
N PRO A 183 -16.07 -8.33 7.47
CA PRO A 183 -14.71 -8.82 7.74
C PRO A 183 -13.90 -9.08 6.46
N GLY A 184 -14.52 -9.69 5.44
CA GLY A 184 -13.89 -9.92 4.13
C GLY A 184 -13.48 -8.62 3.42
N GLN A 185 -14.36 -7.61 3.41
CA GLN A 185 -14.05 -6.29 2.86
C GLN A 185 -12.88 -5.63 3.61
N GLN A 186 -12.83 -5.76 4.94
CA GLN A 186 -11.72 -5.23 5.75
C GLN A 186 -10.38 -5.90 5.39
N LYS A 187 -10.37 -7.23 5.22
CA LYS A 187 -9.17 -7.98 4.82
C LYS A 187 -8.69 -7.53 3.43
N LEU A 188 -9.60 -7.31 2.48
CA LEU A 188 -9.26 -6.83 1.14
C LEU A 188 -8.69 -5.39 1.18
N LEU A 189 -9.28 -4.49 1.96
CA LEU A 189 -8.74 -3.14 2.15
C LEU A 189 -7.36 -3.16 2.80
N PHE A 190 -7.18 -4.00 3.81
CA PHE A 190 -5.88 -4.17 4.44
C PHE A 190 -4.81 -4.68 3.46
N ALA A 191 -5.16 -5.61 2.58
CA ALA A 191 -4.24 -6.11 1.57
C ALA A 191 -3.70 -4.99 0.66
N LEU A 192 -4.54 -4.04 0.25
CA LEU A 192 -4.10 -2.85 -0.51
C LEU A 192 -3.10 -2.01 0.28
N THR A 193 -3.42 -1.72 1.55
CA THR A 193 -2.54 -0.97 2.46
C THR A 193 -1.22 -1.68 2.68
N TYR A 194 -1.23 -3.00 2.86
CA TYR A 194 -0.03 -3.83 3.00
C TYR A 194 0.87 -3.72 1.77
N GLN A 195 0.31 -3.84 0.56
CA GLN A 195 1.10 -3.70 -0.69
C GLN A 195 1.71 -2.30 -0.84
N GLN A 196 1.00 -1.25 -0.40
CA GLN A 196 1.55 0.10 -0.35
C GLN A 196 2.75 0.17 0.61
N MET A 197 2.67 -0.44 1.79
CA MET A 197 3.77 -0.49 2.75
C MET A 197 4.97 -1.29 2.24
N VAL A 198 4.75 -2.43 1.58
CA VAL A 198 5.80 -3.20 0.92
C VAL A 198 6.52 -2.33 -0.11
N SER A 199 5.77 -1.63 -0.98
CA SER A 199 6.33 -0.72 -1.98
C SER A 199 7.19 0.36 -1.35
N ASP A 200 6.76 0.90 -0.21
CA ASP A 200 7.51 1.89 0.55
C ASP A 200 8.80 1.34 1.16
N VAL A 201 8.74 0.13 1.74
CA VAL A 201 9.93 -0.57 2.27
C VAL A 201 10.95 -0.79 1.16
N LEU A 202 10.52 -1.32 0.02
CA LEU A 202 11.38 -1.58 -1.14
C LEU A 202 12.02 -0.28 -1.65
N ARG A 203 11.21 0.76 -1.86
CA ARG A 203 11.69 2.08 -2.27
C ARG A 203 12.75 2.63 -1.32
N ILE A 204 12.60 2.43 -0.01
CA ILE A 204 13.57 2.88 0.98
C ILE A 204 14.83 2.02 0.92
N CYS A 205 14.73 0.70 1.04
CA CYS A 205 15.92 -0.14 1.18
C CYS A 205 16.74 -0.26 -0.12
N GLN A 206 16.13 0.00 -1.27
CA GLN A 206 16.79 0.00 -2.59
C GLN A 206 17.45 1.35 -2.95
N LYS A 207 17.43 2.35 -2.06
CA LYS A 207 18.14 3.61 -2.32
C LYS A 207 19.64 3.35 -2.55
N PRO A 208 20.28 4.00 -3.53
CA PRO A 208 21.68 3.71 -3.90
C PRO A 208 22.68 3.81 -2.74
N ASP A 209 22.51 4.79 -1.86
CA ASP A 209 23.35 4.97 -0.67
C ASP A 209 23.20 3.82 0.33
N LEU A 210 21.97 3.34 0.54
CA LEU A 210 21.70 2.22 1.45
C LEU A 210 22.12 0.88 0.86
N VAL A 211 21.94 0.69 -0.45
CA VAL A 211 22.44 -0.49 -1.16
C VAL A 211 23.96 -0.53 -1.14
N LYS A 212 24.63 0.61 -1.36
CA LYS A 212 26.09 0.70 -1.24
C LYS A 212 26.56 0.40 0.19
N ARG A 213 25.82 0.86 1.20
CA ARG A 213 26.20 0.73 2.61
C ARG A 213 25.95 -0.67 3.18
N TYR A 214 24.84 -1.29 2.83
CA TYR A 214 24.36 -2.52 3.46
C TYR A 214 24.20 -3.70 2.50
N GLY A 215 24.18 -3.46 1.19
CA GLY A 215 23.86 -4.43 0.16
C GLY A 215 22.39 -4.44 -0.26
N THR A 216 22.09 -5.23 -1.30
CA THR A 216 20.74 -5.38 -1.84
C THR A 216 19.95 -6.39 -1.03
N THR A 217 18.73 -6.03 -0.60
CA THR A 217 17.80 -6.97 0.03
C THR A 217 17.02 -7.72 -1.03
N ASP A 218 17.15 -9.05 -1.07
CA ASP A 218 16.24 -9.91 -1.83
C ASP A 218 14.94 -10.10 -1.03
N TRP A 219 13.94 -9.28 -1.34
CA TRP A 219 12.67 -9.30 -0.63
C TRP A 219 11.94 -10.64 -0.78
N ALA A 220 11.96 -11.23 -1.97
CA ALA A 220 11.24 -12.47 -2.26
C ALA A 220 11.83 -13.66 -1.52
N ALA A 221 13.14 -13.64 -1.25
CA ALA A 221 13.83 -14.68 -0.49
C ALA A 221 13.70 -14.54 1.05
N LEU A 222 13.14 -13.43 1.55
CA LEU A 222 12.90 -13.28 2.99
C LEU A 222 11.75 -14.17 3.45
N PRO A 223 11.83 -14.80 4.64
CA PRO A 223 10.69 -15.48 5.24
C PRO A 223 9.49 -14.54 5.39
N ALA A 224 8.27 -15.05 5.14
CA ALA A 224 7.04 -14.26 5.22
C ALA A 224 6.89 -13.51 6.55
N LYS A 225 7.21 -14.16 7.68
CA LYS A 225 7.19 -13.52 9.00
C LYS A 225 8.13 -12.30 9.10
N VAL A 226 9.27 -12.34 8.42
CA VAL A 226 10.24 -11.22 8.37
C VAL A 226 9.73 -10.10 7.45
N GLN A 227 9.08 -10.44 6.33
CA GLN A 227 8.42 -9.45 5.48
C GLN A 227 7.35 -8.68 6.27
N ASP A 228 6.48 -9.41 6.97
CA ASP A 228 5.41 -8.86 7.81
C ASP A 228 5.95 -7.96 8.92
N LEU A 229 7.02 -8.39 9.60
CA LEU A 229 7.71 -7.57 10.60
C LEU A 229 8.17 -6.23 10.03
N VAL A 230 8.82 -6.24 8.86
CA VAL A 230 9.37 -5.01 8.28
C VAL A 230 8.25 -4.08 7.83
N VAL A 231 7.15 -4.64 7.31
CA VAL A 231 5.94 -3.88 7.02
C VAL A 231 5.34 -3.28 8.30
N ASP A 232 5.25 -4.03 9.40
CA ASP A 232 4.75 -3.51 10.68
C ASP A 232 5.62 -2.36 11.21
N LEU A 233 6.95 -2.49 11.12
CA LEU A 233 7.87 -1.40 11.46
C LEU A 233 7.60 -0.17 10.59
N ARG A 234 7.39 -0.35 9.27
CA ARG A 234 7.13 0.76 8.36
C ARG A 234 5.79 1.42 8.62
N TYR A 235 4.76 0.62 8.87
CA TYR A 235 3.39 1.06 9.11
C TYR A 235 3.30 1.89 10.38
N ARG A 236 3.85 1.38 11.50
CA ARG A 236 3.84 2.09 12.79
C ARG A 236 4.77 3.31 12.82
N GLY A 237 5.76 3.36 11.93
CA GLY A 237 6.76 4.43 11.87
C GLY A 237 8.09 4.12 12.56
N ASP A 238 8.28 2.88 13.04
CA ASP A 238 9.51 2.43 13.69
C ASP A 238 10.62 2.05 12.70
N TYR A 239 10.33 2.04 11.39
CA TYR A 239 11.31 1.84 10.31
C TYR A 239 12.11 3.12 10.02
N THR A 240 12.87 3.58 11.02
CA THR A 240 13.71 4.80 11.02
C THR A 240 15.12 4.52 10.48
N PRO A 241 15.96 5.55 10.25
CA PRO A 241 17.37 5.33 9.92
C PRO A 241 18.10 4.44 10.94
N SER A 242 17.88 4.67 12.24
CA SER A 242 18.54 3.95 13.33
C SER A 242 18.14 2.47 13.39
N SER A 243 16.87 2.14 13.16
CA SER A 243 16.43 0.74 13.11
C SER A 243 16.88 0.03 11.84
N ARG A 244 16.91 0.74 10.71
CA ARG A 244 17.46 0.21 9.45
C ARG A 244 18.95 -0.12 9.54
N GLU A 245 19.73 0.71 10.23
CA GLU A 245 21.17 0.47 10.39
C GLU A 245 21.47 -0.89 11.01
N ARG A 246 20.61 -1.35 11.93
CA ARG A 246 20.72 -2.67 12.55
C ARG A 246 20.04 -3.77 11.76
N LEU A 247 18.85 -3.50 11.21
CA LEU A 247 18.00 -4.52 10.60
C LEU A 247 18.37 -4.82 9.13
N GLN A 248 18.76 -3.81 8.36
CA GLN A 248 19.00 -3.97 6.92
C GLN A 248 20.16 -4.92 6.60
N PRO A 249 21.33 -4.88 7.27
CA PRO A 249 22.40 -5.85 7.06
C PRO A 249 21.95 -7.30 7.31
N LEU A 250 21.15 -7.51 8.36
CA LEU A 250 20.64 -8.84 8.71
C LEU A 250 19.69 -9.40 7.66
N ARG A 251 18.87 -8.53 7.04
CA ARG A 251 17.99 -8.92 5.92
C ARG A 251 18.78 -9.22 4.65
N VAL A 252 19.82 -8.45 4.36
CA VAL A 252 20.71 -8.73 3.22
C VAL A 252 21.39 -10.09 3.39
N ALA A 253 21.82 -10.42 4.61
CA ALA A 253 22.37 -11.72 4.95
C ALA A 253 21.31 -12.84 5.11
N ASN A 254 20.02 -12.53 4.95
CA ASN A 254 18.88 -13.40 5.27
C ASN A 254 18.98 -14.11 6.64
N ASN A 255 19.55 -13.44 7.64
CA ASN A 255 19.87 -14.02 8.94
C ASN A 255 18.68 -13.90 9.91
N SER A 256 17.74 -14.84 9.79
CA SER A 256 16.52 -14.84 10.60
C SER A 256 16.78 -14.98 12.10
N THR A 257 17.85 -15.67 12.50
CA THR A 257 18.23 -15.82 13.93
C THR A 257 18.66 -14.49 14.52
N ALA A 258 19.53 -13.75 13.82
CA ALA A 258 19.95 -12.42 14.27
C ALA A 258 18.79 -11.41 14.25
N ILE A 259 17.87 -11.51 13.28
CA ILE A 259 16.66 -10.69 13.24
C ILE A 259 15.79 -10.96 14.48
N ARG A 260 15.56 -12.24 14.83
CA ARG A 260 14.84 -12.59 16.06
C ARG A 260 15.49 -12.02 17.31
N GLN A 261 16.81 -12.16 17.44
CA GLN A 261 17.57 -11.63 18.56
C GLN A 261 17.44 -10.10 18.65
N LEU A 262 17.57 -9.40 17.52
CA LEU A 262 17.38 -7.94 17.47
C LEU A 262 15.96 -7.55 17.89
N MET A 263 14.93 -8.26 17.43
CA MET A 263 13.54 -7.95 17.79
C MET A 263 13.17 -8.34 19.22
N ALA A 264 13.96 -9.20 19.88
CA ALA A 264 13.83 -9.54 21.28
C ALA A 264 14.60 -8.58 22.22
N ASP A 265 15.40 -7.65 21.68
CA ASP A 265 16.15 -6.67 22.47
C ASP A 265 15.22 -5.58 23.03
N GLU A 266 14.71 -5.80 24.22
CA GLU A 266 13.83 -4.88 24.93
C GLU A 266 14.52 -3.54 25.23
N THR A 267 15.82 -3.53 25.50
CA THR A 267 16.58 -2.30 25.79
C THR A 267 16.63 -1.38 24.56
N TYR A 268 16.66 -1.98 23.38
CA TYR A 268 16.66 -1.26 22.13
C TYR A 268 15.26 -0.75 21.76
N TRP A 269 14.23 -1.61 21.84
CA TRP A 269 12.88 -1.29 21.34
C TRP A 269 11.99 -0.56 22.34
N CYS A 270 12.18 -0.78 23.65
CA CYS A 270 11.31 -0.22 24.68
C CYS A 270 11.94 1.01 25.37
N GLY A 271 11.07 1.92 25.84
CA GLY A 271 11.43 3.19 26.48
C GLY A 271 10.26 4.18 26.53
N PRO A 272 10.36 5.31 27.26
CA PRO A 272 9.23 6.22 27.51
C PRO A 272 8.57 6.80 26.25
N GLU A 273 9.32 6.94 25.16
CA GLU A 273 8.84 7.46 23.86
C GLU A 273 9.00 6.43 22.72
N LYS A 274 9.27 5.16 23.05
CA LYS A 274 9.54 4.10 22.05
C LYS A 274 8.34 3.17 21.84
N VAL A 275 8.59 1.92 21.45
CA VAL A 275 7.56 0.93 21.11
C VAL A 275 6.82 0.51 22.40
N PRO A 276 5.47 0.58 22.44
CA PRO A 276 4.66 0.09 23.55
C PRO A 276 4.91 -1.38 23.82
N GLN A 277 4.87 -1.77 25.09
CA GLN A 277 5.19 -3.12 25.52
C GLN A 277 4.36 -4.20 24.82
N ASP A 278 3.07 -3.96 24.59
CA ASP A 278 2.19 -4.88 23.85
C ASP A 278 2.70 -5.09 22.40
N ARG A 279 3.03 -4.01 21.69
CA ARG A 279 3.53 -4.08 20.31
C ARG A 279 4.89 -4.77 20.24
N PHE A 280 5.78 -4.50 21.21
CA PHE A 280 7.06 -5.19 21.33
C PHE A 280 6.88 -6.71 21.49
N ARG A 281 6.03 -7.14 22.44
CA ARG A 281 5.73 -8.56 22.68
C ARG A 281 5.16 -9.23 21.43
N ARG A 282 4.19 -8.60 20.76
CA ARG A 282 3.62 -9.11 19.49
C ARG A 282 4.70 -9.36 18.43
N ARG A 283 5.61 -8.41 18.21
CA ARG A 283 6.70 -8.56 17.23
C ARG A 283 7.65 -9.70 17.60
N ARG A 284 8.07 -9.76 18.86
CA ARG A 284 8.97 -10.80 19.37
C ARG A 284 8.33 -12.18 19.21
N ASP A 285 7.11 -12.34 19.69
CA ASP A 285 6.41 -13.62 19.73
C ASP A 285 6.00 -14.08 18.32
N TYR A 286 5.68 -13.14 17.42
CA TYR A 286 5.37 -13.45 16.03
C TYR A 286 6.55 -14.07 15.28
N LEU A 287 7.77 -13.66 15.59
CA LEU A 287 8.98 -14.20 14.97
C LEU A 287 9.51 -15.47 15.63
N ALA A 288 9.01 -15.83 16.81
CA ALA A 288 9.38 -17.06 17.52
C ALA A 288 9.04 -18.33 16.71
#